data_AF-A0A3B9PIS4-F1
#
_entry.id   AF-A0A3B9PIS4-F1
#
_cell.length_a   1.000
_cell.length_b   1.000
_cell.length_c   1.000
_cell.angle_alpha   90.00
_cell.angle_beta   90.00
_cell.angle_gamma   90.00
#
_symmetry.space_group_name_H-M   'P 1'
#
loop_
_entity.id
_entity.type
_entity.pdbx_description
1 polymer ?
#
loop_
_entity_poly.entity_id
_entity_poly.type
_entity_poly.pdbx_seq_one_letter_code
_entity_poly.pdbx_strand_id
1 'polypeptide(L)'
;MNTQSLIVVNGQRPCGAAHHYHGTVEQSIHRAIDAGYRIGCAVRLGSVPGSVIGYNISNFGRFSGASYPLLVETDYGIAKCSMREVSPA
;
A
#
# COMPACT_ATOMS: atom_id res chain seq x y z
N MET A 1 -10.02 39.21 8.59
CA MET A 1 -9.91 37.73 8.61
C MET A 1 -10.91 37.18 7.62
N ASN A 2 -10.45 36.54 6.55
CA ASN A 2 -11.32 35.98 5.51
C ASN A 2 -11.64 34.53 5.91
N THR A 3 -12.86 34.31 6.40
CA THR A 3 -13.35 33.00 6.81
C THR A 3 -13.82 32.26 5.57
N GLN A 4 -12.90 31.58 4.87
CA GLN A 4 -13.31 30.67 3.81
C GLN A 4 -14.14 29.54 4.43
N SER A 5 -15.40 29.43 4.00
CA SER A 5 -16.30 28.38 4.44
C SER A 5 -15.82 27.03 3.90
N LEU A 6 -15.59 26.08 4.80
CA LEU A 6 -15.30 24.70 4.43
C LEU A 6 -16.59 24.03 3.99
N ILE A 7 -16.61 23.49 2.77
CA ILE A 7 -17.74 22.76 2.22
C ILE A 7 -17.49 21.27 2.47
N VAL A 8 -18.40 20.62 3.20
CA VAL A 8 -18.40 19.17 3.37
C VAL A 8 -18.79 18.54 2.04
N VAL A 9 -17.83 17.91 1.36
CA VAL A 9 -18.09 17.17 0.13
C VAL A 9 -18.41 15.72 0.51
N ASN A 10 -19.48 15.19 -0.07
CA ASN A 10 -19.87 13.81 0.16
C ASN A 10 -18.80 12.88 -0.45
N GLY A 11 -18.01 12.22 0.39
CA GLY A 11 -16.85 11.41 -0.01
C GLY A 11 -17.22 10.05 -0.60
N GLN A 12 -18.51 9.75 -0.77
CA GLN A 12 -18.96 8.50 -1.35
C GLN A 12 -18.54 8.45 -2.83
N ARG A 13 -17.63 7.53 -3.15
CA ARG A 13 -17.32 7.19 -4.54
C ARG A 13 -18.30 6.15 -5.06
N PRO A 14 -18.67 6.23 -6.36
CA PRO A 14 -19.44 5.17 -6.99
C PRO A 14 -18.71 3.84 -6.78
N CYS A 15 -19.42 2.85 -6.27
CA CYS A 15 -18.91 1.49 -6.17
C CYS A 15 -18.77 0.92 -7.59
N GLY A 16 -17.69 1.27 -8.28
CA GLY A 16 -17.23 0.52 -9.45
C GLY A 16 -16.94 -0.90 -8.98
N ALA A 17 -17.47 -1.89 -9.72
CA ALA A 17 -17.38 -3.30 -9.39
C ALA A 17 -16.02 -3.63 -8.77
N ALA A 18 -16.03 -4.07 -7.51
CA ALA A 18 -14.83 -4.50 -6.83
C ALA A 18 -14.19 -5.55 -7.73
N HIS A 19 -13.02 -5.24 -8.29
CA HIS A 19 -12.24 -6.25 -8.99
C HIS A 19 -12.12 -7.43 -8.04
N HIS A 20 -12.55 -8.62 -8.50
CA HIS A 20 -12.53 -9.88 -7.78
C HIS A 20 -11.08 -10.26 -7.44
N TYR A 21 -10.47 -9.55 -6.50
CA TYR A 21 -9.19 -9.92 -5.91
C TYR A 21 -9.48 -10.96 -4.85
N HIS A 22 -8.79 -12.08 -4.98
CA HIS A 22 -9.05 -13.33 -4.27
C HIS A 22 -8.69 -13.31 -2.77
N GLY A 23 -8.61 -12.12 -2.16
CA GLY A 23 -8.26 -11.93 -0.75
C GLY A 23 -8.51 -10.50 -0.27
N THR A 24 -8.85 -10.37 1.01
CA THR A 24 -9.00 -9.08 1.69
C THR A 24 -7.63 -8.41 1.87
N VAL A 25 -7.64 -7.10 2.12
CA VAL A 25 -6.43 -6.34 2.52
C VAL A 25 -5.69 -7.06 3.66
N GLU A 26 -6.44 -7.50 4.68
CA GLU A 26 -5.91 -8.25 5.81
C GLU A 26 -5.19 -9.55 5.37
N GLN A 27 -5.79 -10.33 4.48
CA GLN A 27 -5.17 -11.57 3.99
C GLN A 27 -3.86 -11.29 3.23
N SER A 28 -3.80 -10.22 2.42
CA SER A 28 -2.58 -9.84 1.71
C SER A 28 -1.48 -9.35 2.66
N ILE A 29 -1.85 -8.67 3.74
CA ILE A 29 -0.91 -8.26 4.80
C ILE A 29 -0.35 -9.48 5.52
N HIS A 30 -1.21 -10.43 5.93
CA HIS A 30 -0.75 -11.67 6.56
C HIS A 30 0.19 -12.46 5.65
N ARG A 31 -0.13 -12.60 4.36
CA ARG A 31 0.77 -13.24 3.38
C ARG A 31 2.13 -12.54 3.27
N ALA A 32 2.16 -11.20 3.34
CA ALA A 32 3.41 -10.45 3.33
C ALA A 32 4.26 -10.71 4.59
N ILE A 33 3.62 -10.74 5.76
CA ILE A 33 4.28 -11.06 7.03
C ILE A 33 4.84 -12.49 7.01
N ASP A 34 4.05 -13.45 6.54
CA ASP A 34 4.43 -14.86 6.44
C ASP A 34 5.59 -15.08 5.45
N ALA A 35 5.63 -14.27 4.38
CA ALA A 35 6.74 -14.26 3.42
C ALA A 35 8.00 -13.54 3.93
N GLY A 36 7.98 -12.96 5.14
CA GLY A 36 9.13 -12.32 5.77
C GLY A 36 9.24 -10.81 5.55
N TYR A 37 8.27 -10.16 4.90
CA TYR A 37 8.25 -8.71 4.71
C TYR A 37 7.72 -7.98 5.96
N ARG A 38 8.46 -8.06 7.06
CA ARG A 38 8.12 -7.40 8.31
C ARG A 38 8.62 -5.96 8.32
N ILE A 39 7.99 -5.11 9.14
CA ILE A 39 8.45 -3.74 9.34
C ILE A 39 9.90 -3.73 9.84
N GLY A 40 10.74 -2.88 9.24
CA GLY A 40 12.17 -2.80 9.48
C GLY A 40 13.02 -3.74 8.63
N CYS A 41 12.42 -4.65 7.86
CA CYS A 41 13.17 -5.53 6.96
C CYS A 41 13.75 -4.73 5.79
N ALA A 42 15.06 -4.88 5.58
CA ALA A 42 15.74 -4.40 4.40
C ALA A 42 15.27 -5.17 3.16
N VAL A 43 14.94 -4.43 2.11
CA VAL A 43 14.44 -4.96 0.85
C VAL A 43 15.03 -4.20 -0.32
N ARG A 44 14.77 -4.71 -1.53
CA ARG A 44 15.10 -4.05 -2.78
C ARG A 44 13.89 -3.97 -3.71
N LEU A 45 13.73 -2.82 -4.34
CA LEU A 45 12.84 -2.57 -5.47
C LEU A 45 13.69 -2.55 -6.74
N GLY A 46 13.87 -3.72 -7.35
CA GLY A 46 14.89 -3.90 -8.38
C GLY A 46 16.31 -3.62 -7.84
N SER A 47 16.94 -2.55 -8.30
CA SER A 47 18.25 -2.11 -7.81
C SER A 47 18.19 -1.09 -6.66
N VAL A 48 17.00 -0.58 -6.35
CA VAL A 48 16.82 0.47 -5.33
C VAL A 48 16.70 -0.15 -3.95
N PRO A 49 17.63 0.14 -3.01
CA PRO A 49 17.50 -0.32 -1.64
C PRO A 49 16.36 0.39 -0.92
N GLY A 50 15.74 -0.29 0.04
CA GLY A 50 14.71 0.28 0.88
C GLY A 50 14.44 -0.55 2.13
N SER A 51 13.45 -0.11 2.90
CA SER A 51 12.99 -0.78 4.12
C SER A 51 11.47 -0.85 4.12
N VAL A 52 10.92 -1.98 4.55
CA VAL A 52 9.47 -2.09 4.81
C VAL A 52 9.14 -1.22 6.03
N ILE A 53 8.30 -0.21 5.84
CA ILE A 53 7.89 0.70 6.93
C ILE A 53 6.44 0.51 7.38
N GLY A 54 5.67 -0.31 6.66
CA GLY A 54 4.29 -0.60 7.01
C GLY A 54 3.54 -1.32 5.92
N TYR A 55 2.22 -1.32 6.05
CA TYR A 55 1.31 -2.00 5.13
C TYR A 55 0.27 -1.05 4.55
N ASN A 56 -0.04 -1.23 3.27
CA ASN A 56 -1.04 -0.47 2.58
C ASN A 56 -2.43 -1.02 2.88
N ILE A 57 -3.26 -0.23 3.58
CA ILE A 57 -4.64 -0.61 3.93
C ILE A 57 -5.70 -0.06 2.95
N SER A 58 -5.27 0.48 1.81
CA SER A 58 -6.18 1.12 0.85
C SER A 58 -7.07 0.07 0.18
N ASN A 59 -8.38 0.13 0.36
CA ASN A 59 -9.29 -0.80 -0.32
C ASN A 59 -9.56 -0.45 -1.80
N PHE A 60 -9.11 0.73 -2.24
CA PHE A 60 -9.43 1.28 -3.56
C PHE A 60 -8.23 1.99 -4.21
N GLY A 61 -8.34 2.23 -5.52
CA GLY A 61 -7.33 2.91 -6.34
C GLY A 61 -6.45 1.93 -7.12
N ARG A 62 -5.62 2.48 -8.03
CA ARG A 62 -4.71 1.70 -8.89
C ARG A 62 -3.75 0.80 -8.10
N PHE A 63 -3.38 1.23 -6.89
CA PHE A 63 -2.47 0.52 -5.98
C PHE A 63 -3.18 0.19 -4.66
N SER A 64 -4.19 -0.68 -4.73
CA SER A 64 -4.92 -1.16 -3.54
C SER A 64 -4.03 -2.05 -2.67
N GLY A 65 -4.36 -2.14 -1.38
CA GLY A 65 -3.65 -2.96 -0.39
C GLY A 65 -3.76 -4.46 -0.65
N ALA A 66 -4.84 -4.90 -1.30
CA ALA A 66 -4.99 -6.30 -1.69
C ALA A 66 -3.93 -6.73 -2.72
N SER A 67 -3.51 -5.83 -3.61
CA SER A 67 -2.54 -6.10 -4.68
C SER A 67 -1.13 -5.59 -4.36
N TYR A 68 -1.03 -4.47 -3.64
CA TYR A 68 0.21 -3.78 -3.26
C TYR A 68 0.26 -3.61 -1.74
N PRO A 69 0.45 -4.71 -0.96
CA PRO A 69 0.32 -4.68 0.48
C PRO A 69 1.46 -3.96 1.21
N LEU A 70 2.61 -3.75 0.58
CA LEU A 70 3.81 -3.21 1.24
C LEU A 70 3.90 -1.69 1.10
N LEU A 71 4.34 -1.02 2.17
CA LEU A 71 4.90 0.33 2.10
C LEU A 71 6.41 0.24 2.31
N VAL A 72 7.16 0.63 1.28
CA VAL A 72 8.63 0.59 1.28
C VAL A 72 9.15 2.02 1.24
N GLU A 73 9.97 2.38 2.22
CA GLU A 73 10.73 3.62 2.21
C GLU A 73 12.04 3.42 1.45
N THR A 74 12.35 4.37 0.58
CA THR A 74 13.58 4.43 -0.21
C THR A 74 14.13 5.85 -0.17
N ASP A 75 15.31 6.08 -0.73
CA ASP A 75 15.87 7.42 -0.91
C ASP A 75 15.00 8.34 -1.80
N TYR A 76 14.04 7.78 -2.55
CA TYR A 76 13.09 8.52 -3.39
C TYR A 76 11.72 8.74 -2.71
N GLY A 77 11.58 8.33 -1.45
CA GLY A 77 10.35 8.39 -0.68
C GLY A 77 9.64 7.05 -0.53
N ILE A 78 8.36 7.11 -0.15
CA ILE A 78 7.54 5.94 0.19
C ILE A 78 6.76 5.44 -1.02
N ALA A 79 6.92 4.16 -1.34
CA ALA A 79 6.22 3.49 -2.42
C ALA A 79 5.26 2.40 -1.91
N LYS A 80 4.14 2.22 -2.63
CA LYS A 80 3.23 1.08 -2.47
C LYS A 80 3.69 -0.03 -3.41
N CYS A 81 3.96 -1.21 -2.87
CA CYS A 81 4.61 -2.27 -3.62
C CYS A 81 3.86 -3.60 -3.49
N SER A 82 3.76 -4.32 -4.60
CA SER A 82 3.36 -5.72 -4.59
C SER A 82 4.54 -6.57 -4.12
N MET A 83 4.26 -7.73 -3.52
CA MET A 83 5.32 -8.66 -3.11
C MET A 83 6.15 -9.23 -4.29
N ARG A 84 5.72 -8.99 -5.55
CA ARG A 84 6.44 -9.41 -6.75
C ARG A 84 7.48 -8.38 -7.21
N GLU A 85 7.32 -7.13 -6.78
CA GLU A 85 8.23 -6.02 -7.10
C GLU A 85 9.34 -5.88 -6.06
N VAL A 86 9.21 -6.57 -4.92
CA VAL A 86 10.12 -6.49 -3.78
C VAL A 86 10.87 -7.80 -3.64
N SER A 87 12.18 -7.73 -3.39
CA SER A 87 12.99 -8.86 -2.94
C SER A 87 13.63 -8.55 -1.59
N PRO A 88 13.96 -9.57 -0.78
CA PRO A 88 14.90 -9.40 0.33
C PRO A 88 16.20 -8.76 -0.17
N ALA A 89 16.81 -7.93 0.67
CA ALA A 89 18.10 -7.29 0.37
C ALA A 89 19.28 -8.27 0.46
#